data_AF-A0A075ICC5-F1
#
_entry.id   AF-A0A075ICC5-F1
#
_cell.length_a   1.000
_cell.length_b   1.000
_cell.length_c   1.000
_cell.angle_alpha   90.00
_cell.angle_beta   90.00
_cell.angle_gamma   90.00
#
_symmetry.space_group_name_H-M   'P 1'
#
loop_
_entity.id
_entity.type
_entity.pdbx_description
1 polymer ?
#
loop_
_entity_poly.entity_id
_entity_poly.type
_entity_poly.pdbx_seq_one_letter_code
_entity_poly.pdbx_strand_id
1 'polypeptide(L)'
;MVLEVSEDLPDDLLSSIASHSNLRLVLLERDAHTFAAFDRLEADPLRPLPWLRLSTRGGRVMPVRLMDPMQTPVSIAPDEHATSPWASLGIELDEPEELDEGYLSVINSAVSQYPKGDEEWANQMEARYPIAAWIASPPQTRWPRWQRLRGRLESQWLVLMNLDNLPLERLSEIAEEAPDSVLAEFSIKMTAKLREDQETALRTRPATDPKDASRGAAWVAAQLLSNAPWLPEHMHSDLLNWSLEAWLANPPHDSIQALEGVAWLYSSGRGDDVSFRPVIEGIRSKGQELPVDHDLNTWARLVGRMLGDNELDLEELERTVNVLPTGWWAPISSEFLINLLREEESTDWLISNPLPWCAAVLRPIGEECQAPGLRSYTHPGCDSEIRSLLIRRLRGKREREGLPDSAAPLIDLMEALDAINEGRPPSPGRTHPLSGWLAQPVGKWPEFSASAALDGDVEIAERLLLRSSGYHAGIVSSTSISG
;
A
#
# COMPACT_ATOMS: atom_id res chain seq x y z
N MET A 1 42.48 16.75 -14.44
CA MET A 1 41.81 17.21 -15.68
C MET A 1 41.24 16.00 -16.39
N VAL A 2 39.94 16.02 -16.65
CA VAL A 2 39.21 15.01 -17.45
C VAL A 2 38.80 15.69 -18.74
N LEU A 3 39.10 15.10 -19.89
CA LEU A 3 38.80 15.69 -21.19
C LEU A 3 38.10 14.67 -22.09
N GLU A 4 37.08 15.13 -22.79
CA GLU A 4 36.48 14.41 -23.90
C GLU A 4 37.03 15.00 -25.20
N VAL A 5 37.53 14.14 -26.07
CA VAL A 5 38.28 14.53 -27.28
C VAL A 5 37.50 14.02 -28.49
N SER A 6 37.00 14.94 -29.31
CA SER A 6 36.29 14.63 -30.56
C SER A 6 37.25 14.30 -31.71
N GLU A 7 36.74 13.64 -32.75
CA GLU A 7 37.52 13.08 -33.87
C GLU A 7 38.32 14.11 -34.70
N ASP A 8 37.99 15.40 -34.62
CA ASP A 8 38.52 16.45 -35.52
C ASP A 8 39.76 17.22 -34.98
N LEU A 9 40.35 16.78 -33.87
CA LEU A 9 41.45 17.50 -33.25
C LEU A 9 42.81 17.23 -33.95
N PRO A 10 43.62 18.28 -34.24
CA PRO A 10 44.93 18.11 -34.85
C PRO A 10 45.90 17.28 -33.98
N ASP A 11 46.74 16.45 -34.60
CA ASP A 11 47.70 15.56 -33.92
C ASP A 11 48.67 16.30 -32.97
N ASP A 12 49.04 17.54 -33.30
CA ASP A 12 49.88 18.40 -32.46
C ASP A 12 49.20 18.73 -31.12
N LEU A 13 47.88 18.92 -31.15
CA LEU A 13 47.06 19.25 -29.98
C LEU A 13 46.80 18.01 -29.13
N LEU A 14 46.57 16.85 -29.76
CA LEU A 14 46.50 15.54 -29.08
C LEU A 14 47.80 15.20 -28.35
N SER A 15 48.95 15.49 -28.98
CA SER A 15 50.27 15.30 -28.38
C SER A 15 50.50 16.25 -27.19
N SER A 16 50.06 17.50 -27.31
CA SER A 16 50.08 18.45 -26.20
C SER A 16 49.21 18.00 -25.03
N ILE A 17 48.00 17.47 -25.29
CA ILE A 17 47.11 16.94 -24.26
C ILE A 17 47.77 15.74 -23.56
N ALA A 18 48.28 14.77 -24.32
CA ALA A 18 48.93 13.57 -23.79
C ALA A 18 50.15 13.88 -22.91
N SER A 19 50.87 14.96 -23.19
CA SER A 19 52.05 15.37 -22.41
C SER A 19 51.73 16.20 -21.15
N HIS A 20 50.46 16.56 -20.91
CA HIS A 20 50.10 17.47 -19.83
C HIS A 20 50.13 16.79 -18.45
N SER A 21 50.89 17.36 -17.51
CA SER A 21 51.11 16.82 -16.15
C SER A 21 49.86 16.63 -15.28
N ASN A 22 48.74 17.30 -15.60
CA ASN A 22 47.49 17.25 -14.83
C ASN A 22 46.40 16.41 -15.50
N LEU A 23 46.72 15.76 -16.62
CA LEU A 23 45.81 14.86 -17.30
C LEU A 23 45.56 13.63 -16.42
N ARG A 24 44.28 13.35 -16.13
CA ARG A 24 43.85 12.24 -15.27
C ARG A 24 43.05 11.21 -16.04
N LEU A 25 42.22 11.64 -16.98
CA LEU A 25 41.37 10.78 -17.81
C LEU A 25 41.11 11.47 -19.15
N VAL A 26 41.11 10.68 -20.23
CA VAL A 26 40.66 11.11 -21.56
C VAL A 26 39.57 10.14 -22.02
N LEU A 27 38.45 10.68 -22.47
CA LEU A 27 37.38 9.93 -23.12
C LEU A 27 37.56 10.03 -24.62
N LEU A 28 37.63 8.89 -25.29
CA LEU A 28 37.87 8.75 -26.73
C LEU A 28 36.74 7.95 -27.35
N GLU A 29 36.22 8.41 -28.49
CA GLU A 29 35.23 7.66 -29.28
C GLU A 29 35.86 6.47 -30.03
N ARG A 30 37.17 6.56 -30.35
CA ARG A 30 37.96 5.51 -31.00
C ARG A 30 39.39 5.47 -30.49
N ASP A 31 40.03 4.32 -30.63
CA ASP A 31 41.43 4.12 -30.26
C ASP A 31 42.37 5.05 -31.05
N ALA A 32 43.05 5.94 -30.34
CA ALA A 32 44.07 6.84 -30.90
C ALA A 32 45.49 6.40 -30.49
N HIS A 33 46.39 6.30 -31.46
CA HIS A 33 47.77 5.84 -31.25
C HIS A 33 48.56 6.73 -30.27
N THR A 34 48.26 8.02 -30.22
CA THR A 34 48.91 9.00 -29.32
C THR A 34 48.73 8.66 -27.83
N PHE A 35 47.65 7.98 -27.47
CA PHE A 35 47.37 7.55 -26.10
C PHE A 35 47.66 6.06 -25.87
N ALA A 36 48.27 5.34 -26.82
CA ALA A 36 48.54 3.91 -26.70
C ALA A 36 49.45 3.56 -25.51
N ALA A 37 50.26 4.52 -25.06
CA ALA A 37 51.13 4.36 -23.90
C ALA A 37 50.40 4.50 -22.56
N PHE A 38 49.08 4.76 -22.49
CA PHE A 38 48.31 4.96 -21.26
C PHE A 38 47.60 3.68 -20.77
N ASP A 39 47.19 3.67 -19.50
CA ASP A 39 46.27 2.63 -19.00
C ASP A 39 44.91 2.83 -19.67
N ARG A 40 44.24 1.74 -20.06
CA ARG A 40 42.98 1.75 -20.80
C ARG A 40 41.85 1.20 -19.96
N LEU A 41 40.69 1.85 -20.01
CA LEU A 41 39.48 1.41 -19.34
C LEU A 41 38.39 1.22 -20.40
N GLU A 42 37.93 -0.01 -20.58
CA GLU A 42 36.96 -0.40 -21.62
C GLU A 42 35.75 -1.10 -21.00
N ALA A 43 34.63 -1.22 -21.71
CA ALA A 43 33.53 -2.07 -21.24
C ALA A 43 33.99 -3.54 -21.12
N ASP A 44 33.61 -4.22 -20.03
CA ASP A 44 33.96 -5.62 -19.86
C ASP A 44 33.08 -6.49 -20.80
N PRO A 45 33.66 -7.32 -21.69
CA PRO A 45 32.89 -8.10 -22.66
C PRO A 45 32.13 -9.27 -22.02
N LEU A 46 32.48 -9.66 -20.78
CA LEU A 46 31.85 -10.77 -20.05
C LEU A 46 30.89 -10.29 -18.96
N ARG A 47 30.97 -9.02 -18.54
CA ARG A 47 30.15 -8.44 -17.47
C ARG A 47 29.58 -7.10 -17.96
N PRO A 48 28.25 -6.92 -17.98
CA PRO A 48 27.67 -5.64 -18.37
C PRO A 48 28.05 -4.51 -17.39
N LEU A 49 27.89 -3.26 -17.82
CA LEU A 49 28.08 -2.07 -16.98
C LEU A 49 27.37 -2.25 -15.62
N PRO A 50 27.97 -1.79 -14.50
CA PRO A 50 29.08 -0.84 -14.36
C PRO A 50 30.48 -1.47 -14.31
N TRP A 51 30.62 -2.73 -14.76
CA TRP A 51 31.92 -3.39 -14.84
C TRP A 51 32.68 -2.96 -16.09
N LEU A 52 33.89 -2.49 -15.87
CA LEU A 52 34.86 -2.08 -16.87
C LEU A 52 36.11 -2.95 -16.75
N ARG A 53 36.84 -3.09 -17.84
CA ARG A 53 38.12 -3.79 -17.91
C ARG A 53 39.25 -2.76 -17.93
N LEU A 54 40.04 -2.70 -16.86
CA LEU A 54 41.25 -1.88 -16.79
C LEU A 54 42.44 -2.70 -17.32
N SER A 55 43.06 -2.22 -18.39
CA SER A 55 44.31 -2.76 -18.94
C SER A 55 45.45 -1.78 -18.65
N THR A 56 46.39 -2.21 -17.80
CA THR A 56 47.54 -1.39 -17.43
C THR A 56 48.68 -1.47 -18.44
N ARG A 57 49.55 -0.45 -18.49
CA ARG A 57 50.78 -0.41 -19.31
C ARG A 57 51.68 -1.65 -19.13
N GLY A 58 51.63 -2.29 -17.97
CA GLY A 58 52.39 -3.51 -17.65
C GLY A 58 51.75 -4.81 -18.13
N GLY A 59 50.66 -4.76 -18.92
CA GLY A 59 49.97 -5.93 -19.46
C GLY A 59 49.05 -6.64 -18.48
N ARG A 60 48.81 -6.09 -17.28
CA ARG A 60 47.82 -6.63 -16.34
C ARG A 60 46.43 -6.12 -16.70
N VAL A 61 45.50 -7.06 -16.79
CA VAL A 61 44.08 -6.82 -17.05
C VAL A 61 43.30 -7.15 -15.78
N MET A 62 42.47 -6.22 -15.31
CA MET A 62 41.64 -6.41 -14.11
C MET A 62 40.23 -5.82 -14.29
N PRO A 63 39.20 -6.46 -13.73
CA PRO A 63 37.85 -5.90 -13.72
C PRO A 63 37.74 -4.79 -12.66
N VAL A 64 37.17 -3.65 -13.03
CA VAL A 64 36.95 -2.46 -12.21
C VAL A 64 35.47 -2.10 -12.28
N ARG A 65 34.82 -1.90 -11.14
CA ARG A 65 33.40 -1.50 -11.09
C ARG A 65 33.32 0.00 -10.82
N LEU A 66 32.59 0.75 -11.65
CA LEU A 66 32.24 2.14 -11.36
C LEU A 66 31.23 2.17 -10.20
N MET A 67 31.51 2.99 -9.19
CA MET A 67 30.63 3.26 -8.06
C MET A 67 30.25 4.74 -8.12
N ASP A 68 28.97 5.07 -8.00
CA ASP A 68 28.54 6.47 -7.92
C ASP A 68 29.04 7.13 -6.63
N PRO A 69 29.42 8.43 -6.68
CA PRO A 69 29.71 9.16 -5.45
C PRO A 69 28.43 9.27 -4.62
N MET A 70 28.51 8.77 -3.38
CA MET A 70 27.43 8.82 -2.40
C MET A 70 26.87 10.25 -2.28
N GLN A 71 25.56 10.41 -2.46
CA GLN A 71 24.88 11.60 -2.01
C GLN A 71 24.99 11.67 -0.49
N THR A 72 25.63 12.72 0.02
CA THR A 72 25.65 13.02 1.45
C THR A 72 24.24 13.37 1.92
N PRO A 73 23.71 12.72 2.98
CA PRO A 73 22.44 13.13 3.56
C PRO A 73 22.60 14.41 4.39
N VAL A 74 21.60 15.29 4.25
CA VAL A 74 21.40 16.49 5.08
C VAL A 74 21.13 16.05 6.52
N SER A 75 21.85 16.64 7.48
CA SER A 75 21.58 16.48 8.91
C SER A 75 20.36 17.31 9.31
N ILE A 76 19.33 16.65 9.83
CA ILE A 76 18.27 17.29 10.63
C ILE A 76 18.69 17.13 12.09
N ALA A 77 18.62 18.23 12.85
CA ALA A 77 18.91 18.24 14.29
C ALA A 77 17.82 17.47 15.07
N PRO A 78 18.14 16.85 16.21
CA PRO A 78 17.15 16.13 17.00
C PRO A 78 16.30 17.11 17.80
N ASP A 79 14.97 16.93 17.75
CA ASP A 79 14.09 17.46 18.78
C ASP A 79 14.14 16.53 19.99
N GLU A 80 14.44 17.11 21.15
CA GLU A 80 14.24 16.45 22.43
C GLU A 80 12.74 16.29 22.63
N HIS A 81 12.25 15.07 22.86
CA HIS A 81 11.26 14.71 23.88
C HIS A 81 11.37 13.20 24.11
N ALA A 82 11.72 12.81 25.33
CA ALA A 82 11.91 11.42 25.73
C ALA A 82 10.58 10.65 25.65
N THR A 83 10.47 9.81 24.64
CA THR A 83 9.58 8.65 24.57
C THR A 83 10.48 7.43 24.41
N SER A 84 9.98 6.26 24.84
CA SER A 84 10.58 4.90 24.74
C SER A 84 11.88 4.78 23.92
N PRO A 85 12.94 4.08 24.39
CA PRO A 85 14.19 3.89 23.62
C PRO A 85 13.94 3.48 22.15
N TRP A 86 12.89 2.71 21.91
CA TRP A 86 12.44 2.19 20.62
C TRP A 86 11.90 3.26 19.65
N ALA A 87 11.43 4.40 20.14
CA ALA A 87 10.95 5.52 19.32
C ALA A 87 12.04 6.08 18.39
N SER A 88 13.31 5.97 18.78
CA SER A 88 14.46 6.36 17.94
C SER A 88 14.65 5.46 16.72
N LEU A 89 14.09 4.24 16.74
CA LEU A 89 14.06 3.31 15.62
C LEU A 89 12.80 3.46 14.75
N GLY A 90 11.83 4.28 15.17
CA GLY A 90 10.58 4.52 14.45
C GLY A 90 9.64 3.31 14.41
N ILE A 91 9.74 2.40 15.40
CA ILE A 91 8.98 1.15 15.44
C ILE A 91 8.33 0.99 16.82
N GLU A 92 7.06 0.62 16.84
CA GLU A 92 6.36 0.09 18.01
C GLU A 92 6.51 -1.44 18.01
N LEU A 93 7.35 -1.97 18.90
CA LEU A 93 7.43 -3.39 19.19
C LEU A 93 6.79 -3.63 20.56
N ASP A 94 6.05 -4.72 20.70
CA ASP A 94 5.65 -5.21 22.02
C ASP A 94 6.92 -5.46 22.86
N GLU A 95 6.88 -5.14 24.15
CA GLU A 95 8.02 -5.39 25.03
C GLU A 95 8.40 -6.88 24.95
N PRO A 96 9.67 -7.21 24.62
CA PRO A 96 10.08 -8.60 24.55
C PRO A 96 9.85 -9.27 25.92
N GLU A 97 9.25 -10.45 25.92
CA GLU A 97 8.96 -11.23 27.13
C GLU A 97 10.23 -11.37 28.00
N GLU A 98 10.09 -11.12 29.32
CA GLU A 98 11.09 -11.23 30.39
C GLU A 98 12.57 -11.41 29.95
N LEU A 99 13.13 -10.39 29.29
CA LEU A 99 14.56 -10.35 29.04
C LEU A 99 15.32 -10.01 30.34
N ASP A 100 16.42 -10.71 30.60
CA ASP A 100 17.34 -10.39 31.69
C ASP A 100 17.73 -8.90 31.66
N GLU A 101 17.75 -8.23 32.82
CA GLU A 101 18.09 -6.80 32.95
C GLU A 101 19.44 -6.48 32.29
N GLY A 102 20.39 -7.40 32.38
CA GLY A 102 21.69 -7.29 31.71
C GLY A 102 21.59 -7.32 30.18
N TYR A 103 20.63 -8.06 29.62
CA TYR A 103 20.38 -8.14 28.18
C TYR A 103 19.68 -6.87 27.67
N LEU A 104 18.68 -6.37 28.40
CA LEU A 104 17.99 -5.11 28.10
C LEU A 104 18.95 -3.92 28.10
N SER A 105 19.89 -3.87 29.05
CA SER A 105 20.92 -2.83 29.09
C SER A 105 21.78 -2.80 27.81
N VAL A 106 22.16 -3.97 27.28
CA VAL A 106 22.95 -4.06 26.05
C VAL A 106 22.13 -3.66 24.82
N ILE A 107 20.83 -3.99 24.78
CA ILE A 107 19.95 -3.50 23.72
C ILE A 107 19.82 -1.97 23.77
N ASN A 108 19.53 -1.40 24.95
CA ASN A 108 19.44 0.06 25.10
C ASN A 108 20.74 0.77 24.71
N SER A 109 21.89 0.14 24.99
CA SER A 109 23.19 0.61 24.52
C SER A 109 23.30 0.59 22.99
N ALA A 110 22.81 -0.46 22.32
CA ALA A 110 22.80 -0.55 20.87
C ALA A 110 21.95 0.57 20.24
N VAL A 111 20.74 0.76 20.77
CA VAL A 111 19.80 1.77 20.30
C VAL A 111 20.34 3.19 20.47
N SER A 112 20.93 3.50 21.64
CA SER A 112 21.42 4.84 21.95
C SER A 112 22.74 5.20 21.27
N GLN A 113 23.69 4.26 21.19
CA GLN A 113 25.04 4.55 20.70
C GLN A 113 25.20 4.28 19.21
N TYR A 114 24.47 3.31 18.66
CA TYR A 114 24.63 2.86 17.27
C TYR A 114 23.33 2.92 16.45
N PRO A 115 22.58 4.04 16.44
CA PRO A 115 21.31 4.14 15.70
C PRO A 115 21.50 4.02 14.17
N LYS A 116 22.68 4.36 13.65
CA LYS A 116 23.05 4.19 12.22
C LYS A 116 23.81 2.90 11.94
N GLY A 117 24.11 2.13 12.99
CA GLY A 117 24.88 0.90 12.96
C GLY A 117 26.40 1.07 13.15
N ASP A 118 27.01 0.07 13.78
CA ASP A 118 28.44 -0.17 13.93
C ASP A 118 28.70 -1.67 13.73
N GLU A 119 29.32 -2.01 12.60
CA GLU A 119 29.56 -3.40 12.20
C GLU A 119 30.55 -4.13 13.12
N GLU A 120 31.57 -3.43 13.63
CA GLU A 120 32.56 -4.03 14.52
C GLU A 120 31.92 -4.39 15.86
N TRP A 121 31.13 -3.47 16.41
CA TRP A 121 30.40 -3.71 17.64
C TRP A 121 29.35 -4.81 17.48
N ALA A 122 28.58 -4.77 16.39
CA ALA A 122 27.58 -5.80 16.09
C ALA A 122 28.22 -7.20 15.99
N ASN A 123 29.39 -7.33 15.36
CA ASN A 123 30.12 -8.59 15.27
C ASN A 123 30.59 -9.12 16.65
N GLN A 124 31.02 -8.24 17.55
CA GLN A 124 31.39 -8.64 18.91
C GLN A 124 30.19 -9.13 19.72
N MET A 125 29.02 -8.53 19.51
CA MET A 125 27.80 -8.84 20.25
C MET A 125 27.03 -10.04 19.71
N GLU A 126 27.21 -10.42 18.43
CA GLU A 126 26.40 -11.43 17.70
C GLU A 126 26.23 -12.76 18.45
N ALA A 127 27.30 -13.25 19.09
CA ALA A 127 27.27 -14.54 19.77
C ALA A 127 26.42 -14.51 21.06
N ARG A 128 26.46 -13.41 21.83
CA ARG A 128 25.84 -13.33 23.17
C ARG A 128 24.55 -12.52 23.21
N TYR A 129 24.46 -11.48 22.39
CA TYR A 129 23.35 -10.52 22.35
C TYR A 129 22.86 -10.33 20.89
N PRO A 130 22.19 -11.34 20.28
CA PRO A 130 21.79 -11.30 18.88
C PRO A 130 20.87 -10.12 18.52
N ILE A 131 19.94 -9.74 19.40
CA ILE A 131 19.04 -8.59 19.16
C ILE A 131 19.84 -7.28 19.16
N ALA A 132 20.75 -7.09 20.13
CA ALA A 132 21.58 -5.89 20.18
C ALA A 132 22.51 -5.80 18.96
N ALA A 133 23.13 -6.93 18.58
CA ALA A 133 23.93 -7.01 17.36
C ALA A 133 23.11 -6.69 16.10
N TRP A 134 21.86 -7.16 16.03
CA TRP A 134 20.93 -6.84 14.95
C TRP A 134 20.65 -5.34 14.84
N ILE A 135 20.29 -4.70 15.96
CA ILE A 135 20.01 -3.26 16.04
C ILE A 135 21.23 -2.45 15.59
N ALA A 136 22.40 -2.79 16.13
CA ALA A 136 23.65 -2.11 15.80
C ALA A 136 24.20 -2.49 14.41
N SER A 137 23.54 -3.34 13.62
CA SER A 137 24.00 -3.64 12.28
C SER A 137 23.71 -2.47 11.33
N PRO A 138 24.70 -2.01 10.54
CA PRO A 138 24.43 -1.11 9.42
C PRO A 138 23.45 -1.73 8.41
N PRO A 139 22.60 -0.94 7.73
CA PRO A 139 21.61 -1.45 6.78
C PRO A 139 22.20 -2.37 5.69
N GLN A 140 23.43 -2.10 5.24
CA GLN A 140 24.10 -2.86 4.18
C GLN A 140 24.54 -4.26 4.61
N THR A 141 24.76 -4.48 5.91
CA THR A 141 25.25 -5.76 6.46
C THR A 141 24.17 -6.53 7.21
N ARG A 142 22.96 -5.98 7.32
CA ARG A 142 21.80 -6.63 7.93
C ARG A 142 21.42 -7.94 7.22
N TRP A 143 21.33 -7.97 5.89
CA TRP A 143 20.96 -9.22 5.20
C TRP A 143 21.90 -10.41 5.54
N PRO A 144 23.23 -10.31 5.35
CA PRO A 144 24.13 -11.38 5.75
C PRO A 144 24.09 -11.73 7.24
N ARG A 145 23.84 -10.75 8.12
CA ARG A 145 23.72 -11.02 9.57
C ARG A 145 22.43 -11.75 9.90
N TRP A 146 21.31 -11.37 9.30
CA TRP A 146 20.05 -12.07 9.45
C TRP A 146 20.17 -13.53 9.05
N GLN A 147 20.83 -13.84 7.94
CA GLN A 147 21.05 -15.23 7.52
C GLN A 147 21.74 -16.09 8.59
N ARG A 148 22.61 -15.49 9.41
CA ARG A 148 23.28 -16.16 10.54
C ARG A 148 22.45 -16.17 11.81
N LEU A 149 21.65 -15.12 12.03
CA LEU A 149 20.89 -14.92 13.26
C LEU A 149 19.43 -15.38 13.20
N ARG A 150 18.86 -15.71 12.03
CA ARG A 150 17.42 -15.99 11.86
C ARG A 150 16.85 -17.06 12.80
N GLY A 151 17.65 -18.07 13.17
CA GLY A 151 17.24 -19.09 14.16
C GLY A 151 17.31 -18.64 15.63
N ARG A 152 17.72 -17.40 15.90
CA ARG A 152 17.96 -16.81 17.23
C ARG A 152 17.35 -15.42 17.38
N LEU A 153 16.71 -14.91 16.33
CA LEU A 153 16.11 -13.58 16.28
C LEU A 153 14.61 -13.77 16.12
N GLU A 154 13.82 -13.12 16.97
CA GLU A 154 12.37 -13.11 16.80
C GLU A 154 11.99 -12.38 15.51
N SER A 155 11.00 -12.90 14.79
CA SER A 155 10.64 -12.40 13.47
C SER A 155 10.18 -10.94 13.44
N GLN A 156 9.70 -10.40 14.57
CA GLN A 156 9.31 -8.99 14.68
C GLN A 156 10.46 -8.02 14.36
N TRP A 157 11.71 -8.40 14.63
CA TRP A 157 12.88 -7.58 14.35
C TRP A 157 13.19 -7.41 12.86
N LEU A 158 12.54 -8.18 11.98
CA LEU A 158 12.68 -8.04 10.53
C LEU A 158 12.26 -6.66 10.02
N VAL A 159 11.43 -5.92 10.75
CA VAL A 159 11.04 -4.53 10.41
C VAL A 159 12.23 -3.60 10.18
N LEU A 160 13.37 -3.85 10.84
CA LEU A 160 14.61 -3.08 10.68
C LEU A 160 15.36 -3.40 9.38
N MET A 161 14.97 -4.46 8.67
CA MET A 161 15.54 -4.78 7.36
C MET A 161 15.20 -3.65 6.38
N ASN A 162 16.21 -3.21 5.65
CA ASN A 162 16.02 -2.25 4.56
C ASN A 162 15.97 -3.01 3.23
N LEU A 163 14.83 -2.94 2.54
CA LEU A 163 14.62 -3.57 1.23
C LEU A 163 15.60 -3.07 0.15
N ASP A 164 16.16 -1.87 0.29
CA ASP A 164 17.16 -1.34 -0.66
C ASP A 164 18.49 -2.08 -0.60
N ASN A 165 18.80 -2.69 0.54
CA ASN A 165 20.04 -3.45 0.75
C ASN A 165 19.81 -4.97 0.70
N LEU A 166 18.57 -5.39 0.41
CA LEU A 166 18.18 -6.78 0.30
C LEU A 166 18.34 -7.27 -1.14
N PRO A 167 18.92 -8.46 -1.39
CA PRO A 167 18.78 -9.14 -2.67
C PRO A 167 17.31 -9.48 -2.91
N LEU A 168 16.66 -8.78 -3.84
CA LEU A 168 15.22 -8.85 -4.07
C LEU A 168 14.75 -10.25 -4.49
N GLU A 169 15.62 -11.02 -5.14
CA GLU A 169 15.39 -12.42 -5.49
C GLU A 169 15.25 -13.34 -4.25
N ARG A 170 15.62 -12.85 -3.07
CA ARG A 170 15.47 -13.52 -1.77
C ARG A 170 14.35 -12.95 -0.92
N LEU A 171 13.58 -11.99 -1.43
CA LEU A 171 12.50 -11.35 -0.69
C LEU A 171 11.47 -12.35 -0.15
N SER A 172 11.15 -13.39 -0.94
CA SER A 172 10.25 -14.46 -0.50
C SER A 172 10.78 -15.22 0.72
N GLU A 173 12.10 -15.33 0.92
CA GLU A 173 12.67 -16.01 2.10
C GLU A 173 12.43 -15.22 3.38
N ILE A 174 12.46 -13.89 3.30
CA ILE A 174 12.14 -13.04 4.46
C ILE A 174 10.64 -13.01 4.69
N ALA A 175 9.87 -12.87 3.61
CA ALA A 175 8.42 -12.83 3.71
C ALA A 175 7.83 -14.11 4.30
N GLU A 176 8.51 -15.26 4.10
CA GLU A 176 8.14 -16.53 4.74
C GLU A 176 8.12 -16.44 6.27
N GLU A 177 9.12 -15.78 6.87
CA GLU A 177 9.30 -15.71 8.33
C GLU A 177 8.69 -14.48 8.98
N ALA A 178 8.47 -13.41 8.21
CA ALA A 178 7.98 -12.14 8.72
C ALA A 178 6.53 -12.24 9.22
N PRO A 179 6.20 -11.66 10.39
CA PRO A 179 4.81 -11.54 10.84
C PRO A 179 4.05 -10.53 9.97
N ASP A 180 2.72 -10.58 10.00
CA ASP A 180 1.88 -9.79 9.09
C ASP A 180 2.05 -8.27 9.30
N SER A 181 2.32 -7.82 10.53
CA SER A 181 2.65 -6.41 10.82
C SER A 181 3.90 -5.92 10.09
N VAL A 182 4.94 -6.76 10.00
CA VAL A 182 6.17 -6.46 9.25
C VAL A 182 5.92 -6.51 7.75
N LEU A 183 5.10 -7.45 7.28
CA LEU A 183 4.71 -7.54 5.88
C LEU A 183 3.91 -6.32 5.42
N ALA A 184 3.08 -5.72 6.28
CA ALA A 184 2.39 -4.47 5.99
C ALA A 184 3.38 -3.32 5.73
N GLU A 185 4.39 -3.16 6.60
CA GLU A 185 5.47 -2.17 6.39
C GLU A 185 6.27 -2.44 5.11
N PHE A 186 6.53 -3.71 4.80
CA PHE A 186 7.22 -4.07 3.56
C PHE A 186 6.36 -3.83 2.32
N SER A 187 5.04 -4.00 2.40
CA SER A 187 4.11 -3.72 1.31
C SER A 187 4.19 -2.25 0.87
N ILE A 188 4.22 -1.32 1.83
CA ILE A 188 4.38 0.13 1.58
C ILE A 188 5.71 0.41 0.87
N LYS A 189 6.82 -0.12 1.41
CA LYS A 189 8.17 0.06 0.83
C LYS A 189 8.28 -0.57 -0.56
N MET A 190 7.68 -1.75 -0.76
CA MET A 190 7.67 -2.46 -2.03
C MET A 190 6.91 -1.67 -3.09
N THR A 191 5.74 -1.12 -2.73
CA THR A 191 4.94 -0.26 -3.60
C THR A 191 5.71 0.98 -4.04
N ALA A 192 6.40 1.66 -3.12
CA ALA A 192 7.26 2.80 -3.46
C ALA A 192 8.37 2.39 -4.44
N LYS A 193 9.04 1.25 -4.18
CA LYS A 193 10.15 0.75 -5.00
C LYS A 193 9.71 0.35 -6.41
N LEU A 194 8.56 -0.30 -6.55
CA LEU A 194 8.00 -0.67 -7.87
C LEU A 194 7.63 0.56 -8.69
N ARG A 195 7.19 1.65 -8.04
CA ARG A 195 6.86 2.91 -8.72
C ARG A 195 8.09 3.69 -9.15
N GLU A 196 9.20 3.59 -8.40
CA GLU A 196 10.48 4.22 -8.77
C GLU A 196 11.22 3.45 -9.88
N ASP A 197 11.29 2.12 -9.79
CA ASP A 197 11.97 1.26 -10.75
C ASP A 197 11.10 0.05 -11.09
N GLN A 198 10.45 0.10 -12.26
CA GLN A 198 9.57 -0.96 -12.74
C GLN A 198 10.29 -2.29 -12.97
N GLU A 199 11.61 -2.29 -13.24
CA GLU A 199 12.38 -3.53 -13.41
C GLU A 199 12.55 -4.30 -12.09
N THR A 200 12.33 -3.63 -10.95
CA THR A 200 12.32 -4.26 -9.61
C THR A 200 11.42 -5.49 -9.59
N ALA A 201 10.27 -5.44 -10.27
CA ALA A 201 9.31 -6.54 -10.35
C ALA A 201 9.93 -7.83 -10.93
N LEU A 202 10.79 -7.70 -11.95
CA LEU A 202 11.48 -8.84 -12.58
C LEU A 202 12.49 -9.48 -11.62
N ARG A 203 13.14 -8.69 -10.76
CA ARG A 203 14.14 -9.16 -9.79
C ARG A 203 13.49 -9.82 -8.57
N THR A 204 12.30 -9.35 -8.17
CA THR A 204 11.57 -9.89 -7.02
C THR A 204 10.91 -11.23 -7.30
N ARG A 205 10.56 -11.53 -8.55
CA ARG A 205 9.82 -12.74 -8.92
C ARG A 205 10.60 -14.01 -8.52
N PRO A 206 10.09 -14.82 -7.58
CA PRO A 206 10.73 -16.07 -7.20
C PRO A 206 10.75 -17.09 -8.35
N ALA A 207 11.74 -17.97 -8.34
CA ALA A 207 11.87 -19.08 -9.30
C ALA A 207 11.13 -20.36 -8.83
N THR A 208 10.03 -20.21 -8.09
CA THR A 208 9.22 -21.31 -7.55
C THR A 208 8.08 -21.65 -8.50
N ASP A 209 7.66 -22.92 -8.55
CA ASP A 209 6.40 -23.31 -9.21
C ASP A 209 5.22 -22.61 -8.51
N PRO A 210 4.31 -21.95 -9.25
CA PRO A 210 3.23 -21.20 -8.63
C PRO A 210 2.27 -22.10 -7.82
N LYS A 211 2.11 -23.38 -8.17
CA LYS A 211 1.22 -24.30 -7.44
C LYS A 211 1.73 -24.66 -6.06
N ASP A 212 3.05 -24.69 -5.92
CA ASP A 212 3.75 -25.02 -4.69
C ASP A 212 4.30 -23.77 -4.00
N ALA A 213 3.71 -22.60 -4.27
CA ALA A 213 4.17 -21.35 -3.70
C ALA A 213 4.03 -21.35 -2.17
N SER A 214 5.15 -21.07 -1.50
CA SER A 214 5.21 -20.86 -0.06
C SER A 214 4.50 -19.57 0.34
N ARG A 215 4.30 -19.33 1.65
CA ARG A 215 3.69 -18.10 2.17
C ARG A 215 4.43 -16.86 1.67
N GLY A 216 5.76 -16.87 1.70
CA GLY A 216 6.58 -15.76 1.23
C GLY A 216 6.53 -15.55 -0.29
N ALA A 217 6.46 -16.64 -1.08
CA ALA A 217 6.31 -16.53 -2.53
C ALA A 217 4.91 -16.00 -2.91
N ALA A 218 3.86 -16.47 -2.23
CA ALA A 218 2.50 -15.99 -2.39
C ALA A 218 2.34 -14.53 -1.97
N TRP A 219 3.04 -14.09 -0.92
CA TRP A 219 3.11 -12.68 -0.54
C TRP A 219 3.77 -11.82 -1.62
N VAL A 220 4.92 -12.23 -2.18
CA VAL A 220 5.54 -11.51 -3.30
C VAL A 220 4.59 -11.44 -4.50
N ALA A 221 3.90 -12.54 -4.81
CA ALA A 221 2.91 -12.58 -5.87
C ALA A 221 1.76 -11.58 -5.63
N ALA A 222 1.26 -11.49 -4.38
CA ALA A 222 0.26 -10.50 -3.99
C ALA A 222 0.78 -9.07 -4.22
N GLN A 223 2.02 -8.75 -3.83
CA GLN A 223 2.61 -7.42 -4.03
C GLN A 223 2.71 -7.03 -5.52
N LEU A 224 3.05 -7.99 -6.38
CA LEU A 224 3.09 -7.79 -7.83
C LEU A 224 1.69 -7.55 -8.41
N LEU A 225 0.68 -8.30 -7.95
CA LEU A 225 -0.71 -8.12 -8.36
C LEU A 225 -1.26 -6.77 -7.91
N SER A 226 -1.08 -6.41 -6.63
CA SER A 226 -1.51 -5.11 -6.07
C SER A 226 -0.94 -3.93 -6.86
N ASN A 227 0.25 -4.10 -7.43
CA ASN A 227 0.93 -3.07 -8.20
C ASN A 227 0.78 -3.22 -9.72
N ALA A 228 -0.05 -4.14 -10.22
CA ALA A 228 -0.27 -4.39 -11.64
C ALA A 228 -0.51 -3.10 -12.47
N PRO A 229 -1.24 -2.08 -11.98
CA PRO A 229 -1.41 -0.81 -12.70
C PRO A 229 -0.14 -0.07 -13.08
N TRP A 230 0.92 -0.23 -12.30
CA TRP A 230 2.20 0.45 -12.47
C TRP A 230 3.26 -0.43 -13.13
N LEU A 231 2.98 -1.71 -13.35
CA LEU A 231 3.91 -2.65 -13.98
C LEU A 231 3.79 -2.61 -15.52
N PRO A 232 4.91 -2.81 -16.23
CA PRO A 232 4.93 -2.85 -17.69
C PRO A 232 3.97 -3.89 -18.28
N GLU A 233 3.34 -3.57 -19.42
CA GLU A 233 2.37 -4.46 -20.09
C GLU A 233 2.93 -5.84 -20.43
N HIS A 234 4.21 -5.93 -20.76
CA HIS A 234 4.86 -7.21 -21.06
C HIS A 234 4.91 -8.17 -19.87
N MET A 235 4.70 -7.68 -18.64
CA MET A 235 4.61 -8.51 -17.44
C MET A 235 3.20 -9.00 -17.16
N HIS A 236 2.16 -8.40 -17.75
CA HIS A 236 0.76 -8.70 -17.40
C HIS A 236 0.39 -10.17 -17.65
N SER A 237 0.95 -10.79 -18.70
CA SER A 237 0.76 -12.23 -18.93
C SER A 237 1.42 -13.09 -17.85
N ASP A 238 2.58 -12.69 -17.32
CA ASP A 238 3.23 -13.42 -16.23
C ASP A 238 2.48 -13.22 -14.90
N LEU A 239 1.94 -12.02 -14.65
CA LEU A 239 1.07 -11.77 -13.49
C LEU A 239 -0.16 -12.68 -13.50
N LEU A 240 -0.81 -12.85 -14.66
CA LEU A 240 -1.98 -13.71 -14.79
C LEU A 240 -1.65 -15.21 -14.74
N ASN A 241 -0.50 -15.64 -15.27
CA ASN A 241 -0.13 -17.05 -15.36
C ASN A 241 0.61 -17.57 -14.12
N TRP A 242 1.44 -16.74 -13.49
CA TRP A 242 2.26 -17.13 -12.35
C TRP A 242 1.77 -16.46 -11.07
N SER A 243 1.67 -15.13 -11.03
CA SER A 243 1.36 -14.43 -9.77
C SER A 243 -0.03 -14.76 -9.24
N LEU A 244 -1.04 -14.85 -10.09
CA LEU A 244 -2.39 -15.25 -9.69
C LEU A 244 -2.41 -16.63 -9.02
N GLU A 245 -1.78 -17.63 -9.63
CA GLU A 245 -1.76 -18.99 -9.09
C GLU A 245 -0.88 -19.09 -7.83
N ALA A 246 0.28 -18.42 -7.81
CA ALA A 246 1.16 -18.35 -6.64
C ALA A 246 0.51 -17.66 -5.45
N TRP A 247 -0.20 -16.55 -5.68
CA TRP A 247 -0.96 -15.86 -4.64
C TRP A 247 -2.05 -16.75 -4.06
N LEU A 248 -2.81 -17.45 -4.90
CA LEU A 248 -3.91 -18.32 -4.47
C LEU A 248 -3.45 -19.61 -3.76
N ALA A 249 -2.19 -20.02 -3.89
CA ALA A 249 -1.65 -21.17 -3.17
C ALA A 249 -1.60 -20.92 -1.64
N ASN A 250 -1.12 -19.74 -1.22
CA ASN A 250 -1.08 -19.29 0.18
C ASN A 250 -1.41 -17.78 0.29
N PRO A 251 -2.68 -17.37 0.12
CA PRO A 251 -3.05 -15.96 0.16
C PRO A 251 -2.63 -15.29 1.48
N PRO A 252 -1.93 -14.14 1.45
CA PRO A 252 -1.72 -13.33 2.65
C PRO A 252 -3.05 -12.81 3.19
N HIS A 253 -3.13 -12.61 4.50
CA HIS A 253 -4.35 -12.09 5.16
C HIS A 253 -4.88 -10.83 4.47
N ASP A 254 -4.01 -9.82 4.30
CA ASP A 254 -4.29 -8.62 3.50
C ASP A 254 -4.15 -8.94 2.02
N SER A 255 -5.29 -9.06 1.34
CA SER A 255 -5.37 -9.52 -0.05
C SER A 255 -6.30 -8.65 -0.91
N ILE A 256 -6.86 -7.57 -0.36
CA ILE A 256 -7.80 -6.69 -1.08
C ILE A 256 -7.14 -6.05 -2.28
N GLN A 257 -5.96 -5.45 -2.09
CA GLN A 257 -5.25 -4.76 -3.17
C GLN A 257 -4.84 -5.73 -4.28
N ALA A 258 -4.47 -6.96 -3.94
CA ALA A 258 -4.14 -7.98 -4.93
C ALA A 258 -5.36 -8.37 -5.77
N LEU A 259 -6.53 -8.52 -5.12
CA LEU A 259 -7.80 -8.76 -5.78
C LEU A 259 -8.22 -7.60 -6.69
N GLU A 260 -8.02 -6.35 -6.26
CA GLU A 260 -8.21 -5.15 -7.10
C GLU A 260 -7.29 -5.16 -8.31
N GLY A 261 -6.01 -5.50 -8.11
CA GLY A 261 -5.02 -5.64 -9.17
C GLY A 261 -5.41 -6.68 -10.22
N VAL A 262 -5.92 -7.83 -9.79
CA VAL A 262 -6.48 -8.85 -10.69
C VAL A 262 -7.68 -8.29 -11.45
N ALA A 263 -8.65 -7.67 -10.77
CA ALA A 263 -9.81 -7.09 -11.44
C ALA A 263 -9.42 -6.00 -12.46
N TRP A 264 -8.37 -5.23 -12.16
CA TRP A 264 -7.83 -4.22 -13.05
C TRP A 264 -7.19 -4.84 -14.30
N LEU A 265 -6.45 -5.95 -14.17
CA LEU A 265 -5.87 -6.69 -15.30
C LEU A 265 -6.94 -7.18 -16.29
N TYR A 266 -8.15 -7.46 -15.82
CA TYR A 266 -9.31 -7.86 -16.64
C TYR A 266 -10.25 -6.71 -17.03
N SER A 267 -9.93 -5.46 -16.69
CA SER A 267 -10.77 -4.31 -17.01
C SER A 267 -10.80 -3.98 -18.52
N SER A 268 -11.85 -3.27 -18.96
CA SER A 268 -12.17 -2.99 -20.36
C SER A 268 -10.97 -2.45 -21.15
N GLY A 269 -10.56 -3.20 -22.18
CA GLY A 269 -9.39 -2.89 -23.01
C GLY A 269 -8.14 -3.73 -22.69
N ARG A 270 -8.15 -4.53 -21.62
CA ARG A 270 -7.03 -5.38 -21.18
C ARG A 270 -7.37 -6.88 -21.09
N GLY A 271 -8.66 -7.22 -20.94
CA GLY A 271 -9.16 -8.61 -20.93
C GLY A 271 -10.57 -8.77 -21.52
N ASP A 272 -10.98 -10.00 -21.78
CA ASP A 272 -12.34 -10.38 -22.20
C ASP A 272 -13.18 -10.76 -20.95
N ASP A 273 -14.41 -10.25 -20.82
CA ASP A 273 -15.32 -10.56 -19.70
C ASP A 273 -15.53 -12.07 -19.54
N VAL A 274 -15.50 -12.81 -20.65
CA VAL A 274 -15.61 -14.28 -20.67
C VAL A 274 -14.44 -14.95 -19.93
N SER A 275 -13.25 -14.37 -20.01
CA SER A 275 -12.05 -14.90 -19.35
C SER A 275 -11.97 -14.56 -17.85
N PHE A 276 -12.64 -13.47 -17.44
CA PHE A 276 -12.60 -13.01 -16.05
C PHE A 276 -13.50 -13.82 -15.11
N ARG A 277 -14.69 -14.24 -15.58
CA ARG A 277 -15.65 -14.95 -14.72
C ARG A 277 -15.10 -16.23 -14.09
N PRO A 278 -14.43 -17.15 -14.83
CA PRO A 278 -13.86 -18.34 -14.21
C PRO A 278 -12.77 -18.00 -13.18
N VAL A 279 -12.01 -16.93 -13.41
CA VAL A 279 -10.96 -16.47 -12.50
C VAL A 279 -11.58 -15.96 -11.19
N ILE A 280 -12.57 -15.08 -11.27
CA ILE A 280 -13.19 -14.51 -10.07
C ILE A 280 -13.97 -15.57 -9.28
N GLU A 281 -14.60 -16.53 -9.95
CA GLU A 281 -15.23 -17.69 -9.32
C GLU A 281 -14.20 -18.58 -8.60
N GLY A 282 -13.02 -18.79 -9.21
CA GLY A 282 -11.91 -19.51 -8.59
C GLY A 282 -11.39 -18.80 -7.33
N ILE A 283 -11.20 -17.48 -7.39
CA ILE A 283 -10.79 -16.68 -6.23
C ILE A 283 -11.86 -16.73 -5.14
N ARG A 284 -13.14 -16.65 -5.51
CA ARG A 284 -14.27 -16.76 -4.56
C ARG A 284 -14.30 -18.12 -3.87
N SER A 285 -14.15 -19.20 -4.63
CA SER A 285 -14.07 -20.56 -4.07
C SER A 285 -12.93 -20.68 -3.09
N LYS A 286 -11.74 -20.15 -3.43
CA LYS A 286 -10.60 -20.15 -2.52
C LYS A 286 -10.88 -19.31 -1.27
N GLY A 287 -11.49 -18.13 -1.43
CA GLY A 287 -11.89 -17.25 -0.34
C GLY A 287 -12.79 -17.92 0.68
N GLN A 288 -13.74 -18.75 0.23
CA GLN A 288 -14.65 -19.50 1.11
C GLN A 288 -13.96 -20.56 1.97
N GLU A 289 -12.81 -21.08 1.54
CA GLU A 289 -12.00 -22.06 2.28
C GLU A 289 -11.10 -21.41 3.35
N LEU A 290 -10.88 -20.10 3.26
CA LEU A 290 -9.98 -19.38 4.15
C LEU A 290 -10.63 -19.07 5.52
N PRO A 291 -9.81 -18.77 6.54
CA PRO A 291 -10.29 -18.33 7.85
C PRO A 291 -11.25 -17.14 7.80
N VAL A 292 -12.08 -17.01 8.84
CA VAL A 292 -13.20 -16.06 8.93
C VAL A 292 -12.75 -14.60 9.02
N ASP A 293 -11.56 -14.38 9.53
CA ASP A 293 -10.87 -13.10 9.66
C ASP A 293 -10.17 -12.65 8.36
N HIS A 294 -9.93 -13.57 7.42
CA HIS A 294 -9.22 -13.25 6.18
C HIS A 294 -10.05 -12.38 5.21
N ASP A 295 -9.41 -11.38 4.61
CA ASP A 295 -10.05 -10.44 3.67
C ASP A 295 -10.78 -11.10 2.49
N LEU A 296 -10.19 -12.14 1.87
CA LEU A 296 -10.81 -12.87 0.77
C LEU A 296 -12.05 -13.65 1.23
N ASN A 297 -12.09 -14.10 2.48
CA ASN A 297 -13.30 -14.71 3.04
C ASN A 297 -14.39 -13.65 3.20
N THR A 298 -14.06 -12.49 3.76
CA THR A 298 -14.97 -11.35 3.92
C THR A 298 -15.54 -10.90 2.57
N TRP A 299 -14.70 -10.73 1.55
CA TRP A 299 -15.15 -10.44 0.18
C TRP A 299 -16.03 -11.56 -0.40
N ALA A 300 -15.65 -12.83 -0.26
CA ALA A 300 -16.43 -13.95 -0.80
C ALA A 300 -17.82 -14.07 -0.16
N ARG A 301 -17.94 -13.73 1.14
CA ARG A 301 -19.23 -13.64 1.84
C ARG A 301 -20.08 -12.47 1.33
N LEU A 302 -19.49 -11.29 1.16
CA LEU A 302 -20.19 -10.14 0.55
C LEU A 302 -20.73 -10.49 -0.85
N VAL A 303 -19.92 -11.16 -1.67
CA VAL A 303 -20.36 -11.63 -3.01
C VAL A 303 -21.51 -12.62 -2.87
N GLY A 304 -21.43 -13.59 -1.94
CA GLY A 304 -22.54 -14.50 -1.66
C GLY A 304 -23.82 -13.78 -1.26
N ARG A 305 -23.72 -12.75 -0.42
CA ARG A 305 -24.84 -11.92 -0.01
C ARG A 305 -25.49 -11.17 -1.17
N MET A 306 -24.69 -10.58 -2.06
CA MET A 306 -25.23 -9.84 -3.20
C MET A 306 -25.85 -10.75 -4.27
N LEU A 307 -25.36 -11.99 -4.38
CA LEU A 307 -25.91 -13.00 -5.29
C LEU A 307 -27.12 -13.74 -4.69
N GLY A 308 -27.46 -13.49 -3.42
CA GLY A 308 -28.62 -14.07 -2.74
C GLY A 308 -28.39 -15.47 -2.17
N ASP A 309 -27.13 -15.86 -1.96
CA ASP A 309 -26.78 -17.17 -1.42
C ASP A 309 -27.05 -17.25 0.09
N ASN A 310 -26.62 -16.24 0.85
CA ASN A 310 -26.74 -16.16 2.31
C ASN A 310 -26.93 -14.71 2.79
N GLU A 311 -27.66 -14.52 3.89
CA GLU A 311 -27.64 -13.24 4.63
C GLU A 311 -26.35 -13.08 5.42
N LEU A 312 -25.97 -11.83 5.71
CA LEU A 312 -24.85 -11.53 6.61
C LEU A 312 -25.38 -11.28 8.02
N ASP A 313 -24.79 -11.94 9.02
CA ASP A 313 -25.04 -11.61 10.42
C ASP A 313 -24.35 -10.30 10.84
N LEU A 314 -24.60 -9.83 12.07
CA LEU A 314 -24.03 -8.58 12.56
C LEU A 314 -22.49 -8.64 12.50
N GLU A 315 -21.86 -9.67 13.07
CA GLU A 315 -20.40 -9.79 13.10
C GLU A 315 -19.77 -9.80 11.70
N GLU A 316 -20.41 -10.45 10.72
CA GLU A 316 -20.00 -10.46 9.33
C GLU A 316 -20.14 -9.08 8.68
N LEU A 317 -21.20 -8.34 9.00
CA LEU A 317 -21.40 -6.97 8.55
C LEU A 317 -20.35 -6.03 9.14
N GLU A 318 -20.04 -6.16 10.44
CA GLU A 318 -18.97 -5.41 11.10
C GLU A 318 -17.63 -5.66 10.41
N ARG A 319 -17.31 -6.93 10.14
CA ARG A 319 -16.09 -7.29 9.39
C ARG A 319 -16.09 -6.72 7.98
N THR A 320 -17.21 -6.80 7.27
CA THR A 320 -17.36 -6.28 5.89
C THR A 320 -17.03 -4.80 5.82
N VAL A 321 -17.59 -3.97 6.70
CA VAL A 321 -17.39 -2.51 6.65
C VAL A 321 -16.04 -2.05 7.18
N ASN A 322 -15.39 -2.83 8.05
CA ASN A 322 -14.07 -2.51 8.58
C ASN A 322 -12.93 -2.93 7.63
N VAL A 323 -13.15 -3.96 6.83
CA VAL A 323 -12.12 -4.55 5.95
C VAL A 323 -12.28 -4.07 4.51
N LEU A 324 -13.50 -4.07 3.96
CA LEU A 324 -13.72 -3.82 2.54
C LEU A 324 -13.97 -2.34 2.21
N PRO A 325 -13.52 -1.86 1.03
CA PRO A 325 -13.78 -0.50 0.58
C PRO A 325 -15.26 -0.14 0.54
N THR A 326 -15.60 1.12 0.85
CA THR A 326 -16.99 1.60 0.89
C THR A 326 -17.75 1.30 -0.40
N GLY A 327 -17.10 1.47 -1.56
CA GLY A 327 -17.72 1.20 -2.86
C GLY A 327 -18.07 -0.26 -3.14
N TRP A 328 -17.58 -1.20 -2.34
CA TRP A 328 -17.85 -2.62 -2.50
C TRP A 328 -19.16 -3.03 -1.82
N TRP A 329 -19.43 -2.51 -0.62
CA TRP A 329 -20.65 -2.80 0.12
C TRP A 329 -21.72 -1.71 0.01
N ALA A 330 -21.39 -0.55 -0.59
CA ALA A 330 -22.35 0.54 -0.78
C ALA A 330 -23.71 0.11 -1.37
N PRO A 331 -23.81 -0.82 -2.35
CA PRO A 331 -25.12 -1.23 -2.88
C PRO A 331 -26.10 -1.80 -1.85
N ILE A 332 -25.61 -2.34 -0.73
CA ILE A 332 -26.45 -2.83 0.38
C ILE A 332 -26.47 -1.87 1.58
N SER A 333 -25.84 -0.68 1.47
CA SER A 333 -25.68 0.24 2.60
C SER A 333 -27.00 0.78 3.15
N SER A 334 -27.98 1.10 2.28
CA SER A 334 -29.31 1.58 2.69
C SER A 334 -30.06 0.52 3.52
N GLU A 335 -30.11 -0.72 3.01
CA GLU A 335 -30.75 -1.85 3.69
C GLU A 335 -30.06 -2.13 5.03
N PHE A 336 -28.73 -2.17 5.02
CA PHE A 336 -27.92 -2.42 6.19
C PHE A 336 -28.14 -1.36 7.29
N LEU A 337 -28.11 -0.08 6.93
CA LEU A 337 -28.36 1.01 7.87
C LEU A 337 -29.77 0.95 8.47
N ILE A 338 -30.79 0.63 7.67
CA ILE A 338 -32.15 0.45 8.17
C ILE A 338 -32.21 -0.66 9.20
N ASN A 339 -31.58 -1.81 8.92
CA ASN A 339 -31.57 -2.95 9.82
C ASN A 339 -30.90 -2.61 11.16
N LEU A 340 -29.75 -1.93 11.14
CA LEU A 340 -29.07 -1.50 12.38
C LEU A 340 -29.88 -0.48 13.20
N LEU A 341 -30.61 0.43 12.53
CA LEU A 341 -31.44 1.42 13.21
C LEU A 341 -32.75 0.85 13.79
N ARG A 342 -33.09 -0.41 13.49
CA ARG A 342 -34.30 -1.08 14.01
C ARG A 342 -34.13 -1.58 15.44
N GLU A 343 -32.93 -1.94 15.86
CA GLU A 343 -32.64 -2.47 17.19
C GLU A 343 -31.77 -1.51 18.00
N GLU A 344 -31.95 -1.48 19.33
CA GLU A 344 -31.24 -0.53 20.19
C GLU A 344 -29.75 -0.88 20.34
N GLU A 345 -29.43 -2.15 20.60
CA GLU A 345 -28.05 -2.65 20.72
C GLU A 345 -27.25 -2.41 19.43
N SER A 346 -27.84 -2.74 18.27
CA SER A 346 -27.25 -2.46 16.95
C SER A 346 -27.03 -0.97 16.70
N THR A 347 -27.91 -0.10 17.23
CA THR A 347 -27.75 1.36 17.13
C THR A 347 -26.60 1.85 18.01
N ASP A 348 -26.37 1.26 19.18
CA ASP A 348 -25.21 1.58 20.02
C ASP A 348 -23.89 1.25 19.34
N TRP A 349 -23.82 0.09 18.68
CA TRP A 349 -22.69 -0.28 17.84
C TRP A 349 -22.48 0.73 16.70
N LEU A 350 -23.55 1.09 15.98
CA LEU A 350 -23.52 2.06 14.88
C LEU A 350 -23.01 3.45 15.31
N ILE A 351 -23.35 3.88 16.52
CA ILE A 351 -22.87 5.16 17.09
C ILE A 351 -21.40 5.06 17.49
N SER A 352 -20.96 3.90 17.95
CA SER A 352 -19.59 3.68 18.41
C SER A 352 -18.60 3.48 17.26
N ASN A 353 -19.09 3.08 16.08
CA ASN A 353 -18.28 2.78 14.89
C ASN A 353 -18.58 3.80 13.78
N PRO A 354 -17.78 4.88 13.65
CA PRO A 354 -18.01 5.90 12.63
C PRO A 354 -17.68 5.36 11.23
N LEU A 355 -18.71 5.21 10.40
CA LEU A 355 -18.59 4.81 9.00
C LEU A 355 -19.00 5.98 8.07
N PRO A 356 -18.51 6.05 6.83
CA PRO A 356 -18.76 7.15 5.90
C PRO A 356 -20.17 7.07 5.29
N TRP A 357 -21.21 7.13 6.14
CA TRP A 357 -22.60 6.89 5.76
C TRP A 357 -23.12 7.81 4.65
N CYS A 358 -22.69 9.08 4.61
CA CYS A 358 -23.02 9.96 3.50
C CYS A 358 -22.47 9.43 2.16
N ALA A 359 -21.22 8.96 2.12
CA ALA A 359 -20.62 8.43 0.89
C ALA A 359 -21.18 7.04 0.52
N ALA A 360 -21.54 6.24 1.51
CA ALA A 360 -22.09 4.89 1.30
C ALA A 360 -23.55 4.92 0.81
N VAL A 361 -24.40 5.75 1.41
CA VAL A 361 -25.87 5.75 1.17
C VAL A 361 -26.27 6.75 0.08
N LEU A 362 -25.62 7.92 0.01
CA LEU A 362 -25.99 8.96 -0.95
C LEU A 362 -25.31 8.74 -2.31
N ARG A 363 -25.58 7.58 -2.92
CA ARG A 363 -25.15 7.23 -4.28
C ARG A 363 -26.33 7.24 -5.28
N PRO A 364 -26.10 7.68 -6.54
CA PRO A 364 -27.07 7.59 -7.62
C PRO A 364 -27.69 6.20 -7.75
N ILE A 365 -28.96 6.17 -8.14
CA ILE A 365 -29.61 4.93 -8.56
C ILE A 365 -28.90 4.40 -9.81
N GLY A 366 -28.55 3.13 -9.81
CA GLY A 366 -27.91 2.47 -10.95
C GLY A 366 -26.39 2.60 -10.98
N GLU A 367 -25.76 3.22 -9.98
CA GLU A 367 -24.29 3.22 -9.86
C GLU A 367 -23.78 1.77 -9.70
N GLU A 368 -22.85 1.36 -10.55
CA GLU A 368 -22.28 0.00 -10.52
C GLU A 368 -21.48 -0.25 -9.24
N CYS A 369 -21.59 -1.47 -8.71
CA CYS A 369 -20.76 -1.93 -7.61
C CYS A 369 -19.28 -1.97 -8.03
N GLN A 370 -18.42 -1.45 -7.16
CA GLN A 370 -16.98 -1.41 -7.42
C GLN A 370 -16.28 -2.72 -7.08
N ALA A 371 -16.94 -3.63 -6.35
CA ALA A 371 -16.36 -4.89 -5.94
C ALA A 371 -16.04 -5.79 -7.16
N PRO A 372 -14.85 -6.42 -7.20
CA PRO A 372 -14.50 -7.42 -8.19
C PRO A 372 -15.55 -8.53 -8.30
N GLY A 373 -16.00 -8.79 -9.53
CA GLY A 373 -17.03 -9.78 -9.83
C GLY A 373 -18.48 -9.31 -9.66
N LEU A 374 -18.72 -8.06 -9.22
CA LEU A 374 -20.06 -7.56 -8.89
C LEU A 374 -20.53 -6.35 -9.72
N ARG A 375 -19.83 -5.98 -10.81
CA ARG A 375 -20.18 -4.78 -11.61
C ARG A 375 -21.62 -4.76 -12.14
N SER A 376 -22.25 -5.93 -12.32
CA SER A 376 -23.66 -6.03 -12.71
C SER A 376 -24.66 -5.66 -11.61
N TYR A 377 -24.20 -5.62 -10.35
CA TYR A 377 -25.00 -5.21 -9.20
C TYR A 377 -24.91 -3.69 -9.07
N THR A 378 -26.05 -3.03 -8.82
CA THR A 378 -26.13 -1.57 -8.82
C THR A 378 -26.74 -1.03 -7.55
N HIS A 379 -26.31 0.17 -7.14
CA HIS A 379 -26.85 0.86 -5.98
C HIS A 379 -28.35 1.21 -6.18
N PRO A 380 -29.24 0.87 -5.22
CA PRO A 380 -30.68 1.08 -5.33
C PRO A 380 -31.12 2.53 -5.10
N GLY A 381 -30.22 3.36 -4.57
CA GLY A 381 -30.51 4.72 -4.09
C GLY A 381 -30.70 4.75 -2.56
N CYS A 382 -30.79 5.96 -2.03
CA CYS A 382 -31.05 6.17 -0.61
C CYS A 382 -32.54 5.92 -0.31
N ASP A 383 -32.82 5.03 0.64
CA ASP A 383 -34.20 4.79 1.07
C ASP A 383 -34.73 5.97 1.90
N SER A 384 -35.96 6.41 1.62
CA SER A 384 -36.63 7.49 2.34
C SER A 384 -36.90 7.18 3.82
N GLU A 385 -36.98 5.89 4.21
CA GLU A 385 -37.23 5.46 5.59
C GLU A 385 -36.08 5.88 6.52
N ILE A 386 -34.83 5.89 6.02
CA ILE A 386 -33.60 6.17 6.77
C ILE A 386 -33.71 7.47 7.57
N ARG A 387 -34.26 8.53 6.96
CA ARG A 387 -34.42 9.82 7.63
C ARG A 387 -35.25 9.70 8.91
N SER A 388 -36.40 9.03 8.82
CA SER A 388 -37.33 8.89 9.95
C SER A 388 -36.72 8.05 11.08
N LEU A 389 -35.97 7.01 10.73
CA LEU A 389 -35.29 6.14 11.67
C LEU A 389 -34.15 6.87 12.39
N LEU A 390 -33.34 7.63 11.65
CA LEU A 390 -32.27 8.47 12.22
C LEU A 390 -32.82 9.49 13.21
N ILE A 391 -33.87 10.23 12.82
CA ILE A 391 -34.52 11.20 13.72
C ILE A 391 -35.01 10.51 15.00
N ARG A 392 -35.70 9.37 14.86
CA ARG A 392 -36.25 8.64 16.00
C ARG A 392 -35.16 8.15 16.95
N ARG A 393 -34.07 7.59 16.43
CA ARG A 393 -32.99 6.99 17.22
C ARG A 393 -32.06 8.04 17.83
N LEU A 394 -31.62 9.01 17.04
CA LEU A 394 -30.63 10.00 17.48
C LEU A 394 -31.25 11.07 18.40
N ARG A 395 -32.50 11.50 18.16
CA ARG A 395 -33.15 12.49 19.03
C ARG A 395 -33.35 11.97 20.45
N GLY A 396 -33.81 10.72 20.59
CA GLY A 396 -34.03 10.11 21.89
C GLY A 396 -32.76 10.00 22.75
N LYS A 397 -31.61 9.67 22.13
CA LYS A 397 -30.32 9.60 22.83
C LYS A 397 -29.74 10.97 23.15
N ARG A 398 -29.83 11.92 22.19
CA ARG A 398 -29.36 13.30 22.39
C ARG A 398 -30.00 13.98 23.60
N GLU A 399 -31.29 13.74 23.84
CA GLU A 399 -32.04 14.34 24.94
C GLU A 399 -31.71 13.70 26.31
N ARG A 400 -31.28 12.43 26.35
CA ARG A 400 -31.02 11.69 27.59
C ARG A 400 -29.57 11.76 28.05
N GLU A 401 -28.63 11.55 27.13
CA GLU A 401 -27.22 11.27 27.44
C GLU A 401 -26.24 12.17 26.67
N GLY A 402 -26.73 12.85 25.62
CA GLY A 402 -25.85 13.46 24.61
C GLY A 402 -25.45 12.45 23.55
N LEU A 403 -24.86 12.92 22.44
CA LEU A 403 -24.30 12.06 21.40
C LEU A 403 -22.78 12.22 21.39
N PRO A 404 -22.00 11.12 21.33
CA PRO A 404 -20.55 11.20 21.20
C PRO A 404 -20.15 11.72 19.82
N ASP A 405 -18.90 12.18 19.70
CA ASP A 405 -18.35 12.66 18.42
C ASP A 405 -18.34 11.57 17.33
N SER A 406 -18.25 10.29 17.72
CA SER A 406 -18.35 9.14 16.82
C SER A 406 -19.70 9.04 16.09
N ALA A 407 -20.76 9.70 16.60
CA ALA A 407 -22.05 9.80 15.92
C ALA A 407 -22.06 10.79 14.73
N ALA A 408 -20.99 11.57 14.53
CA ALA A 408 -20.90 12.62 13.51
C ALA A 408 -21.34 12.19 12.10
N PRO A 409 -20.92 11.02 11.56
CA PRO A 409 -21.35 10.62 10.21
C PRO A 409 -22.86 10.39 10.08
N LEU A 410 -23.51 9.87 11.13
CA LEU A 410 -24.97 9.65 11.15
C LEU A 410 -25.72 10.97 11.25
N ILE A 411 -25.20 11.93 12.02
CA ILE A 411 -25.79 13.26 12.15
C ILE A 411 -25.66 14.00 10.82
N ASP A 412 -24.51 13.92 10.15
CA ASP A 412 -24.30 14.51 8.84
C ASP A 412 -25.27 13.93 7.80
N LEU A 413 -25.48 12.62 7.78
CA LEU A 413 -26.48 11.99 6.91
C LEU A 413 -27.91 12.47 7.25
N MET A 414 -28.26 12.52 8.53
CA MET A 414 -29.57 13.02 8.98
C MET A 414 -29.81 14.48 8.54
N GLU A 415 -28.83 15.36 8.76
CA GLU A 415 -28.92 16.79 8.39
C GLU A 415 -28.95 16.99 6.86
N ALA A 416 -28.23 16.15 6.10
CA ALA A 416 -28.31 16.11 4.64
C ALA A 416 -29.72 15.76 4.15
N LEU A 417 -30.31 14.72 4.74
CA LEU A 417 -31.67 14.26 4.43
C LEU A 417 -32.74 15.27 4.87
N ASP A 418 -32.54 15.95 6.01
CA ASP A 418 -33.41 17.06 6.43
C ASP A 418 -33.35 18.23 5.45
N ALA A 419 -32.16 18.63 5.02
CA ALA A 419 -31.99 19.76 4.10
C ALA A 419 -32.71 19.53 2.76
N ILE A 420 -32.63 18.32 2.19
CA ILE A 420 -33.33 18.01 0.94
C ILE A 420 -34.86 17.93 1.14
N ASN A 421 -35.33 17.36 2.25
CA ASN A 421 -36.77 17.27 2.55
C ASN A 421 -37.39 18.65 2.83
N GLU A 422 -36.63 19.58 3.41
CA GLU A 422 -37.05 20.97 3.66
C GLU A 422 -36.81 21.91 2.48
N GLY A 423 -36.16 21.42 1.41
CA GLY A 423 -35.86 22.21 0.21
C GLY A 423 -34.86 23.35 0.46
N ARG A 424 -34.01 23.24 1.49
CA ARG A 424 -33.02 24.26 1.87
C ARG A 424 -31.59 23.83 1.52
N PRO A 425 -30.64 24.78 1.39
CA PRO A 425 -29.23 24.42 1.30
C PRO A 425 -28.78 23.69 2.59
N PRO A 426 -27.90 22.68 2.46
CA PRO A 426 -27.34 21.96 3.61
C PRO A 426 -26.42 22.88 4.43
N SER A 427 -26.38 22.63 5.73
CA SER A 427 -25.35 23.19 6.63
C SER A 427 -24.03 22.44 6.47
N PRO A 428 -22.90 23.04 6.88
CA PRO A 428 -21.64 22.32 6.95
C PRO A 428 -21.74 21.10 7.87
N GLY A 429 -21.28 19.95 7.39
CA GLY A 429 -21.20 18.72 8.16
C GLY A 429 -20.03 18.72 9.16
N ARG A 430 -20.07 17.74 10.07
CA ARG A 430 -19.05 17.48 11.11
C ARG A 430 -17.90 16.64 10.59
N THR A 431 -18.17 15.64 9.74
CA THR A 431 -17.11 14.80 9.15
C THR A 431 -16.54 15.42 7.88
N HIS A 432 -17.37 16.15 7.15
CA HIS A 432 -16.96 16.91 5.98
C HIS A 432 -17.87 18.13 5.80
N PRO A 433 -17.32 19.35 5.61
CA PRO A 433 -18.12 20.58 5.43
C PRO A 433 -19.12 20.55 4.26
N LEU A 434 -18.96 19.64 3.30
CA LEU A 434 -19.78 19.55 2.10
C LEU A 434 -20.63 18.27 2.03
N SER A 435 -20.64 17.44 3.08
CA SER A 435 -21.34 16.15 3.13
C SER A 435 -22.82 16.26 2.73
N GLY A 436 -23.50 17.30 3.21
CA GLY A 436 -24.91 17.53 2.93
C GLY A 436 -25.25 17.80 1.46
N TRP A 437 -24.28 18.19 0.63
CA TRP A 437 -24.49 18.39 -0.81
C TRP A 437 -24.68 17.06 -1.55
N LEU A 438 -24.18 15.93 -1.03
CA LEU A 438 -24.36 14.62 -1.66
C LEU A 438 -25.84 14.23 -1.80
N ALA A 439 -26.73 14.72 -0.95
CA ALA A 439 -28.18 14.50 -1.03
C ALA A 439 -28.91 15.49 -1.98
N GLN A 440 -28.24 16.54 -2.43
CA GLN A 440 -28.83 17.62 -3.24
C GLN A 440 -28.63 17.37 -4.73
N PRO A 441 -29.57 17.80 -5.60
CA PRO A 441 -29.37 17.73 -7.05
C PRO A 441 -28.08 18.45 -7.47
N VAL A 442 -27.25 17.80 -8.29
CA VAL A 442 -25.94 18.33 -8.74
C VAL A 442 -26.04 19.72 -9.38
N GLY A 443 -27.16 20.04 -10.02
CA GLY A 443 -27.42 21.36 -10.62
C GLY A 443 -27.65 22.49 -9.60
N LYS A 444 -27.87 22.17 -8.32
CA LYS A 444 -28.00 23.15 -7.23
C LYS A 444 -26.70 23.33 -6.43
N TRP A 445 -25.68 22.54 -6.71
CA TRP A 445 -24.41 22.64 -5.98
C TRP A 445 -23.72 23.96 -6.31
N PRO A 446 -23.15 24.65 -5.32
CA PRO A 446 -22.27 25.78 -5.60
C PRO A 446 -20.95 25.28 -6.19
N GLU A 447 -20.15 26.19 -6.72
CA GLU A 447 -18.80 25.86 -7.17
C GLU A 447 -17.89 25.65 -5.96
N PHE A 448 -17.32 24.45 -5.84
CA PHE A 448 -16.33 24.11 -4.82
C PHE A 448 -14.93 24.18 -5.42
N SER A 449 -13.95 24.67 -4.64
CA SER A 449 -12.54 24.45 -4.99
C SER A 449 -12.16 22.98 -4.71
N ALA A 450 -11.16 22.46 -5.41
CA ALA A 450 -10.62 21.12 -5.13
C ALA A 450 -10.15 21.00 -3.67
N SER A 451 -9.57 22.06 -3.10
CA SER A 451 -9.16 22.10 -1.70
C SER A 451 -10.34 21.98 -0.73
N ALA A 452 -11.48 22.61 -1.03
CA ALA A 452 -12.67 22.52 -0.20
C ALA A 452 -13.36 21.14 -0.33
N ALA A 453 -13.24 20.50 -1.49
CA ALA A 453 -13.74 19.15 -1.70
C ALA A 453 -12.87 18.08 -1.03
N LEU A 454 -11.59 18.35 -0.76
CA LEU A 454 -10.66 17.45 -0.08
C LEU A 454 -10.55 17.70 1.43
N ASP A 455 -11.28 18.68 1.96
CA ASP A 455 -11.23 19.07 3.37
C ASP A 455 -12.22 18.25 4.19
N GLY A 456 -11.77 17.11 4.72
CA GLY A 456 -12.56 16.24 5.59
C GLY A 456 -12.46 14.77 5.20
N ASP A 457 -13.57 14.05 5.36
CA ASP A 457 -13.69 12.63 5.04
C ASP A 457 -13.36 12.31 3.57
N VAL A 458 -12.42 11.38 3.34
CA VAL A 458 -11.87 11.05 2.02
C VAL A 458 -12.92 10.41 1.10
N GLU A 459 -13.81 9.59 1.66
CA GLU A 459 -14.86 8.90 0.91
C GLU A 459 -15.91 9.90 0.42
N ILE A 460 -16.29 10.88 1.25
CA ILE A 460 -17.15 11.99 0.83
C ILE A 460 -16.44 12.87 -0.21
N ALA A 461 -15.14 13.13 -0.02
CA ALA A 461 -14.34 13.94 -0.94
C ALA A 461 -14.31 13.35 -2.35
N GLU A 462 -14.09 12.04 -2.48
CA GLU A 462 -14.10 11.34 -3.77
C GLU A 462 -15.42 11.57 -4.51
N ARG A 463 -16.55 11.43 -3.80
CA ARG A 463 -17.90 11.62 -4.35
C ARG A 463 -18.14 13.04 -4.83
N LEU A 464 -17.66 14.03 -4.07
CA LEU A 464 -17.75 15.45 -4.42
C LEU A 464 -16.95 15.77 -5.68
N LEU A 465 -15.73 15.24 -5.79
CA LEU A 465 -14.86 15.41 -6.96
C LEU A 465 -15.47 14.78 -8.22
N LEU A 466 -16.12 13.62 -8.08
CA LEU A 466 -16.87 12.96 -9.15
C LEU A 466 -18.20 13.66 -9.48
N ARG A 467 -18.61 14.67 -8.71
CA ARG A 467 -19.93 15.32 -8.78
C ARG A 467 -21.08 14.31 -8.74
N SER A 468 -20.93 13.28 -7.92
CA SER A 468 -21.86 12.15 -7.88
C SER A 468 -22.79 12.25 -6.67
N SER A 469 -24.06 12.59 -6.93
CA SER A 469 -25.09 12.79 -5.90
C SER A 469 -26.05 11.61 -5.80
N GLY A 470 -26.43 11.25 -4.57
CA GLY A 470 -27.52 10.32 -4.29
C GLY A 470 -28.92 10.88 -4.47
N TYR A 471 -29.09 12.07 -5.03
CA TYR A 471 -30.41 12.65 -5.24
C TYR A 471 -31.24 11.84 -6.25
N HIS A 472 -32.45 11.44 -5.85
CA HIS A 472 -33.50 10.93 -6.73
C HIS A 472 -34.88 11.32 -6.19
N ALA A 473 -35.93 11.25 -7.02
CA ALA A 473 -37.28 11.69 -6.63
C ALA A 473 -37.83 10.97 -5.38
N GLY A 474 -37.43 9.72 -5.16
CA GLY A 474 -37.84 8.90 -4.02
C GLY A 474 -37.12 9.17 -2.70
N ILE A 475 -36.08 10.02 -2.68
CA ILE A 475 -35.32 10.32 -1.44
C ILE A 475 -36.11 11.20 -0.47
N VAL A 476 -37.07 11.97 -1.00
CA VAL A 476 -37.98 12.80 -0.22
C VAL A 476 -39.16 11.93 0.18
N SER A 477 -39.43 11.83 1.48
CA SER A 477 -40.59 11.07 1.96
C SER A 477 -41.86 11.66 1.36
N SER A 478 -42.63 10.86 0.62
CA SER A 478 -43.93 11.29 0.11
C SER A 478 -44.86 11.55 1.29
N THR A 479 -45.01 12.81 1.67
CA THR A 479 -46.15 13.22 2.47
C THR A 479 -47.37 13.02 1.59
N SER A 480 -48.13 11.97 1.88
CA SER A 480 -49.50 11.79 1.37
C SER A 480 -50.32 12.98 1.87
N ILE A 481 -50.31 14.08 1.11
CA ILE A 481 -51.33 15.12 1.24
C ILE A 481 -52.56 14.55 0.54
N SER A 482 -53.27 13.66 1.22
CA SER A 482 -54.66 13.37 0.91
C SER A 482 -55.47 14.54 1.44
N GLY A 483 -55.76 15.48 0.56
CA GLY A 483 -56.78 16.52 0.78
C GLY A 483 -58.20 15.97 0.70
#